data_AF-U2PGK7-F1
#
_entry.id   AF-U2PGK7-F1
#
_cell.length_a   1.000
_cell.length_b   1.000
_cell.length_c   1.000
_cell.angle_alpha   90.00
_cell.angle_beta   90.00
_cell.angle_gamma   90.00
#
_symmetry.space_group_name_H-M   'P 1'
#
loop_
_entity.id
_entity.type
_entity.pdbx_description
1 polymer ?
#
loop_
_entity_poly.entity_id
_entity_poly.type
_entity_poly.pdbx_seq_one_letter_code
_entity_poly.pdbx_strand_id
1 'polypeptide(L)'
;MLLSEGSSLTAREFVAVLGARGIDVEVASPTRRPLASFSRWCRAVRPVPAPGDDPVGYLRALDALLAAGRCTALLATHEQAWL
;
A
#
# COMPACT_ATOMS: atom_id res chain seq x y z
N MET A 1 6.56 5.17 -4.42
CA MET A 1 5.95 5.34 -3.08
C MET A 1 5.09 4.13 -2.80
N LEU A 2 5.11 3.61 -1.58
CA LEU A 2 4.26 2.50 -1.15
C LEU A 2 3.16 3.03 -0.23
N LEU A 3 1.90 2.71 -0.48
CA LEU A 3 0.82 2.90 0.48
C LEU A 3 0.72 1.67 1.38
N SER A 4 0.54 1.88 2.68
CA SER A 4 0.44 0.80 3.67
C SER A 4 -0.81 -0.08 3.48
N GLU A 5 -1.85 0.44 2.85
CA GLU A 5 -3.06 -0.31 2.47
C GLU A 5 -3.60 0.17 1.12
N GLY A 6 -4.52 -0.61 0.53
CA GLY A 6 -5.18 -0.26 -0.73
C GLY A 6 -6.70 -0.43 -0.73
N SER A 7 -7.30 -0.82 0.39
CA SER A 7 -8.72 -1.16 0.51
C SER A 7 -9.64 0.06 0.66
N SER A 8 -9.11 1.19 1.13
CA SER A 8 -9.90 2.38 1.43
C SER A 8 -10.08 3.32 0.23
N LEU A 9 -11.10 4.18 0.31
CA LEU A 9 -11.27 5.29 -0.64
C LEU A 9 -10.12 6.28 -0.53
N THR A 10 -9.65 6.54 0.68
CA THR A 10 -8.50 7.40 0.97
C THR A 10 -7.25 6.90 0.24
N ALA A 11 -6.92 5.61 0.29
CA ALA A 11 -5.82 5.05 -0.49
C ALA A 11 -6.02 5.26 -2.00
N ARG A 12 -7.23 5.03 -2.53
CA ARG A 12 -7.51 5.26 -3.95
C ARG A 12 -7.32 6.74 -4.35
N GLU A 13 -7.71 7.67 -3.49
CA GLU A 13 -7.52 9.11 -3.68
C GLU A 13 -6.04 9.49 -3.63
N PHE A 14 -5.28 8.97 -2.68
CA PHE A 14 -3.82 9.15 -2.63
C PHE A 14 -3.14 8.63 -3.90
N VAL A 15 -3.50 7.42 -4.37
CA VAL A 15 -2.98 6.90 -5.65
C VAL A 15 -3.27 7.86 -6.80
N ALA A 16 -4.50 8.38 -6.89
CA ALA A 16 -4.88 9.29 -7.97
C ALA A 16 -4.12 10.64 -7.91
N VAL A 17 -4.05 11.27 -6.72
CA VAL A 17 -3.40 12.57 -6.54
C VAL A 17 -1.90 12.48 -6.78
N LEU A 18 -1.23 11.49 -6.18
CA LEU A 18 0.22 11.30 -6.33
C LEU A 18 0.57 10.86 -7.76
N GLY A 19 -0.19 9.91 -8.30
CA GLY A 19 0.01 9.43 -9.67
C GLY A 19 -0.21 10.50 -10.74
N ALA A 20 -1.18 11.39 -10.56
CA ALA A 20 -1.37 12.54 -11.44
C ALA A 20 -0.20 13.53 -11.41
N ARG A 21 0.67 13.47 -10.39
CA ARG A 21 1.92 14.25 -10.30
C ARG A 21 3.16 13.48 -10.77
N GLY A 22 2.97 12.32 -11.40
CA GLY A 22 4.06 11.50 -11.92
C GLY A 22 4.81 10.69 -10.86
N ILE A 23 4.24 10.56 -9.66
CA ILE A 23 4.81 9.71 -8.61
C ILE A 23 4.34 8.28 -8.86
N ASP A 24 5.28 7.34 -8.96
CA ASP A 24 4.97 5.92 -9.02
C ASP A 24 4.38 5.46 -7.67
N VAL A 25 3.13 5.00 -7.68
CA VAL A 25 2.46 4.51 -6.47
C VAL A 25 2.16 3.02 -6.57
N GLU A 26 2.61 2.30 -5.55
CA GLU A 26 2.28 0.90 -5.31
C GLU A 26 1.51 0.78 -4.00
N VAL A 27 0.73 -0.29 -3.83
CA VAL A 27 -0.10 -0.49 -2.63
C VAL A 27 0.19 -1.83 -2.00
N ALA A 28 0.36 -1.88 -0.68
CA ALA A 28 0.38 -3.13 0.07
C ALA A 28 -1.05 -3.61 0.31
N SER A 29 -1.33 -4.90 0.09
CA SER A 29 -2.66 -5.46 0.30
C SER A 29 -2.64 -6.98 0.53
N PRO A 30 -3.50 -7.51 1.42
CA PRO A 30 -3.75 -8.95 1.55
C PRO A 30 -4.61 -9.50 0.41
N THR A 31 -5.36 -8.64 -0.28
CA THR A 31 -6.17 -9.03 -1.44
C THR A 31 -5.46 -8.66 -2.75
N ARG A 32 -5.70 -9.44 -3.81
CA ARG A 32 -5.10 -9.19 -5.13
C ARG A 32 -5.67 -7.98 -5.86
N ARG A 33 -6.92 -7.60 -5.55
CA ARG A 33 -7.65 -6.50 -6.20
C ARG A 33 -8.26 -5.55 -5.17
N PRO A 34 -7.45 -4.84 -4.39
CA PRO A 34 -7.94 -3.85 -3.45
C PRO A 34 -8.50 -2.63 -4.20
N LEU A 35 -9.31 -1.79 -3.55
CA LEU A 35 -10.00 -0.66 -4.19
C LEU A 35 -9.04 0.29 -4.95
N ALA A 36 -7.85 0.53 -4.40
CA ALA A 36 -6.83 1.36 -5.02
C ALA A 36 -6.32 0.81 -6.37
N SER A 37 -6.38 -0.51 -6.59
CA SER A 37 -5.94 -1.15 -7.85
C SER A 37 -6.81 -0.82 -9.06
N PHE A 38 -8.02 -0.30 -8.83
CA PHE A 38 -8.90 0.18 -9.91
C PHE A 38 -8.54 1.59 -10.40
N SER A 39 -7.54 2.23 -9.79
CA SER A 39 -6.96 3.47 -10.28
C SER A 39 -5.94 3.17 -11.39
N ARG A 40 -6.04 3.86 -12.54
CA ARG A 40 -5.05 3.74 -13.63
C ARG A 40 -3.62 4.10 -13.21
N TRP A 41 -3.48 4.82 -12.09
CA TRP A 41 -2.21 5.25 -11.53
C TRP A 41 -1.63 4.27 -10.50
N CYS A 42 -2.35 3.19 -10.18
CA CYS A 42 -1.81 2.12 -9.33
C CYS A 42 -0.84 1.26 -10.17
N ARG A 43 0.45 1.36 -9.87
CA ARG A 43 1.49 0.65 -10.64
C ARG A 43 1.57 -0.83 -10.29
N ALA A 44 1.38 -1.18 -9.01
CA ALA A 44 1.43 -2.56 -8.54
C ALA A 44 0.69 -2.75 -7.22
N VAL A 45 0.20 -3.98 -7.01
CA VAL A 45 -0.27 -4.47 -5.71
C VAL A 45 0.81 -5.38 -5.14
N ARG A 46 1.30 -5.06 -3.94
CA ARG A 46 2.28 -5.85 -3.20
C ARG A 46 1.54 -6.74 -2.19
N PRO A 47 1.60 -8.08 -2.35
CA PRO A 47 0.95 -8.98 -1.41
C PRO A 47 1.63 -8.89 -0.04
N VAL A 48 0.82 -8.72 1.00
CA VAL A 48 1.25 -8.75 2.40
C VAL A 48 0.23 -9.57 3.22
N PRO A 49 0.61 -10.14 4.37
CA PRO A 49 -0.35 -10.73 5.29
C PRO A 49 -1.43 -9.74 5.70
N ALA A 50 -2.62 -10.25 6.03
CA ALA A 50 -3.67 -9.43 6.60
C ALA A 50 -3.18 -8.93 7.98
N PRO A 51 -3.13 -7.60 8.22
CA PRO A 51 -2.59 -7.05 9.45
C PRO A 51 -3.30 -7.53 10.72
N GLY A 52 -4.57 -7.94 10.62
CA GLY A 52 -5.33 -8.47 11.76
C GLY A 52 -5.12 -9.95 12.05
N ASP A 53 -4.68 -10.71 11.06
CA ASP A 53 -4.40 -12.12 11.23
C ASP A 53 -2.92 -12.34 11.62
N ASP A 54 -2.01 -11.56 11.03
CA ASP A 54 -0.57 -11.60 11.30
C ASP A 54 0.06 -10.19 11.26
N PRO A 55 -0.04 -9.42 12.36
CA PRO A 55 0.51 -8.07 12.44
C PRO A 55 2.03 -8.03 12.24
N VAL A 56 2.76 -9.01 12.81
CA VAL A 56 4.22 -9.07 12.74
C VAL A 56 4.68 -9.45 11.32
N GLY A 57 4.00 -10.40 10.69
CA GLY A 57 4.26 -10.76 9.30
C GLY A 57 3.97 -9.63 8.33
N TYR A 58 2.91 -8.85 8.57
CA TYR A 58 2.65 -7.62 7.82
C TYR A 58 3.81 -6.62 7.92
N LEU A 59 4.28 -6.32 9.14
CA LEU A 59 5.42 -5.40 9.33
C LEU A 59 6.70 -5.91 8.67
N ARG A 60 7.00 -7.20 8.79
CA ARG A 60 8.15 -7.82 8.11
C ARG A 60 8.02 -7.74 6.58
N ALA A 61 6.83 -7.92 6.03
CA ALA A 61 6.58 -7.82 4.61
C ALA A 61 6.77 -6.38 4.11
N LEU A 62 6.30 -5.38 4.86
CA LEU A 62 6.55 -3.96 4.55
C LEU A 62 8.04 -3.63 4.59
N ASP A 63 8.75 -4.08 5.63
CA ASP A 63 10.20 -3.85 5.77
C ASP A 63 10.97 -4.46 4.59
N ALA A 64 10.64 -5.69 4.20
CA ALA A 64 11.24 -6.33 3.03
C ALA A 64 10.96 -5.58 1.71
N LEU A 65 9.78 -4.96 1.56
CA LEU A 65 9.44 -4.14 0.39
C LEU A 65 10.26 -2.84 0.35
N LEU A 66 10.49 -2.22 1.50
CA LEU A 66 11.32 -1.02 1.63
C LEU A 66 12.80 -1.34 1.40
N ALA A 67 13.30 -2.41 2.02
CA ALA A 67 14.68 -2.87 1.86
C ALA A 67 15.03 -3.25 0.42
N ALA A 68 14.04 -3.69 -0.37
CA ALA A 68 14.23 -3.96 -1.80
C ALA A 68 14.46 -2.69 -2.65
N GLY A 69 14.39 -1.48 -2.07
CA GLY A 69 14.72 -0.22 -2.73
C GLY A 69 13.75 0.21 -3.84
N ARG A 70 12.63 -0.50 -4.02
CA ARG A 70 11.64 -0.20 -5.07
C ARG A 70 10.74 0.99 -4.72
N CYS A 71 10.73 1.41 -3.46
CA CYS A 71 9.94 2.52 -2.97
C CYS A 71 10.79 3.40 -2.06
N THR A 72 10.82 4.70 -2.35
CA THR A 72 11.58 5.69 -1.57
C THR A 72 10.90 6.07 -0.24
N ALA A 73 9.60 5.84 -0.11
CA ALA A 73 8.82 6.20 1.06
C ALA A 73 7.59 5.29 1.24
N LEU A 74 7.17 5.12 2.49
CA LEU A 74 5.92 4.50 2.92
C LEU A 74 4.95 5.59 3.38
N LEU A 75 3.70 5.55 2.90
CA LEU A 75 2.62 6.40 3.36
C LEU A 75 1.57 5.55 4.08
N ALA A 76 1.35 5.87 5.36
CA ALA A 76 0.23 5.31 6.10
C ALA A 76 -1.06 6.06 5.71
N THR A 77 -1.95 5.41 4.97
CA THR A 77 -3.20 6.04 4.48
C THR A 77 -4.39 5.86 5.42
N HIS A 78 -4.26 4.98 6.42
CA HIS A 78 -5.27 4.75 7.45
C HIS A 78 -4.58 4.42 8.78
N GLU A 79 -5.15 4.89 9.88
CA GLU A 79 -4.84 4.40 11.23
C GLU A 79 -5.20 2.92 11.26
N GLN A 80 -4.19 2.06 11.14
CA GLN A 80 -4.36 0.65 11.42
C GLN A 80 -4.49 0.52 12.94
N ALA A 81 -5.70 0.75 13.46
CA ALA A 81 -6.03 0.58 14.87
C ALA A 81 -5.90 -0.91 15.21
N TRP A 82 -4.69 -1.32 15.60
CA TRP A 82 -4.35 -2.66 16.08
C TRP A 82 -3.97 -2.64 17.55
N LEU A 83 -4.70 -1.87 18.36
CA LEU A 83 -4.66 -1.92 19.81
C LEU A 83 -6.08 -2.01 20.37
#